data_AF-A0A1M7HIJ2-F1
#
_entry.id   AF-A0A1M7HIJ2-F1
#
_cell.length_a   1.000
_cell.length_b   1.000
_cell.length_c   1.000
_cell.angle_alpha   90.00
_cell.angle_beta   90.00
_cell.angle_gamma   90.00
#
_symmetry.space_group_name_H-M   'P 1'
#
loop_
_entity.id
_entity.type
_entity.pdbx_description
1 polymer ?
#
loop_
_entity_poly.entity_id
_entity_poly.type
_entity_poly.pdbx_seq_one_letter_code
_entity_poly.pdbx_strand_id
1 'polypeptide(L)'
;MKYVTLVNANTNAGMTEHMAQLARARLGDTARVSALTAASGAAYIGSPRTCAIAAEAAAGLVEQCLAPQQDGAPRQMPDAFLLGCFGDPGLAAVRDISPVPVVSMLEASLLTALQLGERFSIITPGQRWPRMIDDTLTQLGVARHCLGIDAIMLDGLHLPDQQAQTVPTLQRLVDAQAARYAPSVIIIGGAALAGLHDAVVAPPGVRLLNAFDAALGQVAGMLTLPGGGQG
;
A
#
# COMPACT_ATOMS: atom_id res chain seq x y z
N MET A 1 -18.45 14.64 -6.77
CA MET A 1 -17.07 14.19 -7.01
C MET A 1 -16.72 13.19 -5.94
N LYS A 2 -16.16 12.03 -6.31
CA LYS A 2 -15.80 10.99 -5.36
C LYS A 2 -14.69 11.45 -4.42
N TYR A 3 -14.62 10.85 -3.24
CA TYR A 3 -13.71 11.24 -2.17
C TYR A 3 -13.06 10.01 -1.54
N VAL A 4 -11.73 10.01 -1.46
CA VAL A 4 -10.92 8.90 -0.93
C VAL A 4 -10.08 9.41 0.22
N THR A 5 -10.06 8.64 1.31
CA THR A 5 -9.20 8.91 2.46
C THR A 5 -8.04 7.91 2.49
N LEU A 6 -6.81 8.41 2.30
CA LEU A 6 -5.58 7.66 2.52
C LEU A 6 -5.28 7.60 4.02
N VAL A 7 -5.06 6.41 4.57
CA VAL A 7 -4.78 6.20 6.01
C VAL A 7 -3.34 5.73 6.18
N ASN A 8 -2.46 6.62 6.65
CA ASN A 8 -1.11 6.25 7.06
C ASN A 8 -1.07 5.96 8.57
N ALA A 9 -0.88 4.69 8.91
CA ALA A 9 -0.84 4.21 10.28
C ALA A 9 0.52 4.41 11.00
N ASN A 10 1.52 5.00 10.33
CA ASN A 10 2.74 5.46 10.99
C ASN A 10 2.68 6.97 11.28
N THR A 11 3.59 7.45 12.12
CA THR A 11 3.62 8.85 12.56
C THR A 11 4.38 9.79 11.61
N ASN A 12 4.81 9.31 10.44
CA ASN A 12 5.60 10.09 9.50
C ASN A 12 4.71 10.90 8.56
N ALA A 13 4.46 12.16 8.91
CA ALA A 13 3.65 13.08 8.11
C ALA A 13 4.24 13.38 6.71
N GLY A 14 5.57 13.39 6.57
CA GLY A 14 6.22 13.59 5.27
C GLY A 14 5.92 12.44 4.30
N MET A 15 5.91 11.20 4.80
CA MET A 15 5.52 10.03 4.02
C MET A 15 4.03 10.06 3.64
N THR A 16 3.17 10.51 4.57
CA THR A 16 1.75 10.72 4.28
C THR A 16 1.56 11.71 3.14
N GLU A 17 2.22 12.87 3.21
CA GLU A 17 2.05 13.92 2.21
C GLU A 17 2.60 13.47 0.85
N HIS A 18 3.74 12.76 0.81
CA HIS A 18 4.28 12.17 -0.42
C HIS A 18 3.27 11.22 -1.09
N MET A 19 2.72 10.27 -0.32
CA MET A 19 1.69 9.36 -0.84
C MET A 19 0.42 10.11 -1.27
N ALA A 20 0.01 11.14 -0.52
CA ALA A 20 -1.15 11.96 -0.87
C ALA A 20 -0.95 12.72 -2.19
N GLN A 21 0.24 13.28 -2.41
CA GLN A 21 0.59 13.95 -3.67
C GLN A 21 0.55 12.99 -4.86
N LEU A 22 1.15 11.80 -4.71
CA LEU A 22 1.09 10.75 -5.73
C LEU A 22 -0.36 10.32 -6.01
N ALA A 23 -1.16 10.08 -4.96
CA ALA A 23 -2.56 9.70 -5.11
C ALA A 23 -3.38 10.78 -5.83
N ARG A 24 -3.20 12.07 -5.49
CA ARG A 24 -3.85 13.18 -6.18
C ARG A 24 -3.47 13.23 -7.67
N ALA A 25 -2.18 13.07 -7.97
CA ALA A 25 -1.68 13.10 -9.35
C ALA A 25 -2.23 11.92 -10.18
N ARG A 26 -2.31 10.72 -9.61
CA ARG A 26 -2.75 9.51 -10.31
C ARG A 26 -4.27 9.41 -10.43
N LEU A 27 -5.04 9.81 -9.42
CA LEU A 27 -6.50 9.77 -9.47
C LEU A 27 -7.09 10.95 -10.26
N GLY A 28 -6.44 12.11 -10.26
CA GLY A 28 -6.90 13.29 -11.00
C GLY A 28 -8.36 13.64 -10.69
N ASP A 29 -9.16 13.80 -11.74
CA ASP A 29 -10.59 14.14 -11.62
C ASP A 29 -11.46 12.96 -11.14
N THR A 30 -10.91 11.76 -11.07
CA THR A 30 -11.63 10.56 -10.59
C THR A 30 -12.10 10.74 -9.15
N ALA A 31 -11.24 11.26 -8.27
CA ALA A 31 -11.55 11.44 -6.87
C ALA A 31 -10.68 12.51 -6.19
N ARG A 32 -11.26 13.21 -5.21
CA ARG A 32 -10.50 14.02 -4.26
C ARG A 32 -9.82 13.11 -3.25
N VAL A 33 -8.59 13.44 -2.88
CA VAL A 33 -7.82 12.68 -1.88
C VAL A 33 -7.58 13.52 -0.64
N SER A 34 -8.00 13.00 0.52
CA SER A 34 -7.48 13.40 1.82
C SER A 34 -6.50 12.36 2.35
N ALA A 35 -5.72 12.73 3.35
CA ALA A 35 -4.82 11.80 4.01
C ALA A 35 -4.82 12.01 5.53
N LEU A 36 -4.73 10.91 6.26
CA LEU A 36 -4.65 10.86 7.72
C LEU A 36 -3.29 10.27 8.11
N THR A 37 -2.69 10.82 9.16
CA THR A 37 -1.43 10.33 9.76
C THR A 37 -1.71 9.96 11.21
N ALA A 38 -1.17 8.84 11.68
CA ALA A 38 -1.28 8.46 13.08
C ALA A 38 -0.59 9.51 13.98
N ALA A 39 -1.29 9.96 15.03
CA ALA A 39 -0.75 10.92 15.99
C ALA A 39 0.28 10.30 16.96
N SER A 40 0.22 8.98 17.15
CA SER A 40 1.12 8.21 18.00
C SER A 40 1.36 6.82 17.41
N GLY A 41 2.36 6.10 17.92
CA GLY A 41 2.74 4.77 17.44
C GLY A 41 4.14 4.75 16.86
N ALA A 42 4.36 3.90 15.86
CA ALA A 42 5.68 3.73 15.25
C ALA A 42 5.91 4.73 14.12
N ALA A 43 7.10 5.35 14.07
CA ALA A 43 7.52 6.16 12.92
C ALA A 43 7.80 5.31 11.67
N TYR A 44 8.22 4.05 11.88
CA TYR A 44 8.37 3.04 10.83
C TYR A 44 7.68 1.74 11.24
N ILE A 45 6.93 1.14 10.31
CA ILE A 45 6.32 -0.18 10.50
C ILE A 45 7.27 -1.20 9.89
N GLY A 46 7.93 -2.02 10.72
CA GLY A 46 8.95 -2.97 10.27
C GLY A 46 9.09 -4.22 11.13
N SER A 47 8.08 -4.51 11.96
CA SER A 47 8.06 -5.65 12.87
C SER A 47 6.62 -6.07 13.20
N PRO A 48 6.39 -7.30 13.70
CA PRO A 48 5.07 -7.71 14.17
C PRO A 48 4.50 -6.79 15.26
N ARG A 49 5.34 -6.35 16.21
CA ARG A 49 4.92 -5.40 17.27
C ARG A 49 4.45 -4.07 16.68
N THR A 50 5.23 -3.48 15.77
CA THR A 50 4.85 -2.21 15.14
C THR A 50 3.64 -2.38 14.21
N CYS A 51 3.42 -3.56 13.63
CA CYS A 51 2.20 -3.86 12.88
C CYS A 51 0.97 -3.91 13.77
N ALA A 52 1.06 -4.51 14.96
CA ALA A 52 -0.05 -4.49 15.93
C ALA A 52 -0.41 -3.07 16.36
N ILE A 53 0.59 -2.23 16.63
CA ILE A 53 0.38 -0.81 16.94
C ILE A 53 -0.23 -0.05 15.75
N ALA A 54 0.26 -0.32 14.54
CA ALA A 54 -0.28 0.29 13.32
C ALA A 54 -1.71 -0.15 13.02
N ALA A 55 -2.08 -1.39 13.34
CA ALA A 55 -3.44 -1.89 13.17
C ALA A 55 -4.44 -1.09 14.03
N GLU A 56 -4.11 -0.88 15.31
CA GLU A 56 -4.89 -0.03 16.21
C GLU A 56 -4.97 1.42 15.70
N ALA A 57 -3.82 1.98 15.29
CA ALA A 57 -3.78 3.34 14.75
C ALA A 57 -4.63 3.48 13.49
N ALA A 58 -4.62 2.51 12.58
CA ALA A 58 -5.43 2.53 11.37
C ALA A 58 -6.93 2.50 11.69
N ALA A 59 -7.36 1.62 12.60
CA ALA A 59 -8.74 1.54 13.05
C ALA A 59 -9.19 2.87 13.69
N GLY A 60 -8.42 3.38 14.67
CA GLY A 60 -8.74 4.64 15.35
C GLY A 60 -8.79 5.85 14.41
N LEU A 61 -7.93 5.93 13.38
CA LEU A 61 -8.00 6.98 12.37
C LEU A 61 -9.29 6.90 11.54
N VAL A 62 -9.74 5.68 11.21
CA VAL A 62 -10.98 5.47 10.45
C VAL A 62 -12.20 5.79 11.32
N GLU A 63 -12.23 5.37 12.58
CA GLU A 63 -13.29 5.75 13.54
C GLU A 63 -13.38 7.27 13.70
N GLN A 64 -12.24 7.96 13.86
CA GLN A 64 -12.19 9.42 13.92
C GLN A 64 -12.66 10.09 12.63
N CYS A 65 -12.41 9.46 11.48
CA CYS A 65 -12.88 9.95 10.18
C CYS A 65 -14.41 9.83 10.05
N LEU A 66 -14.98 8.75 10.60
CA LEU A 66 -16.41 8.44 10.55
C LEU A 66 -17.22 9.15 11.65
N ALA A 67 -16.57 9.53 12.76
CA ALA A 67 -17.22 10.21 13.87
C ALA A 67 -17.82 11.58 13.46
N PRO A 68 -18.97 11.97 14.02
CA PRO A 68 -19.54 13.31 13.83
C PRO A 68 -18.58 14.44 14.24
N GLN A 69 -18.84 15.64 13.72
CA GLN A 69 -18.17 16.85 14.19
C GLN A 69 -18.54 17.16 15.65
N GLN A 70 -17.76 18.03 16.32
CA GLN A 70 -17.96 18.36 17.74
C GLN A 70 -19.34 18.99 18.02
N ASP A 71 -19.92 19.66 17.03
CA ASP A 71 -21.26 20.24 17.07
C ASP A 71 -22.38 19.23 16.70
N GLY A 72 -22.03 17.97 16.49
CA GLY A 72 -22.94 16.89 16.11
C GLY A 72 -23.25 16.81 14.62
N ALA A 73 -22.70 17.70 13.78
CA ALA A 73 -22.93 17.64 12.35
C ALA A 73 -22.24 16.41 11.71
N PRO A 74 -22.91 15.69 10.78
CA PRO A 74 -22.28 14.59 10.08
C PRO A 74 -21.11 15.08 9.22
N ARG A 75 -19.98 14.37 9.26
CA ARG A 75 -18.88 14.61 8.32
C ARG A 75 -19.22 14.04 6.95
N GLN A 76 -18.63 14.61 5.92
CA GLN A 76 -18.65 13.98 4.59
C GLN A 76 -17.92 12.64 4.68
N MET A 77 -18.66 11.55 4.44
CA MET A 77 -18.11 10.20 4.40
C MET A 77 -17.25 10.01 3.15
N PRO A 78 -16.07 9.37 3.24
CA PRO A 78 -15.34 8.95 2.05
C PRO A 78 -16.13 7.88 1.29
N ASP A 79 -15.93 7.84 -0.03
CA ASP A 79 -16.41 6.77 -0.90
C ASP A 79 -15.51 5.52 -0.81
N ALA A 80 -14.27 5.65 -0.34
CA ALA A 80 -13.35 4.55 -0.06
C ALA A 80 -12.22 4.96 0.89
N PHE A 81 -11.66 3.98 1.60
CA PHE A 81 -10.39 4.11 2.32
C PHE A 81 -9.27 3.39 1.58
N LEU A 82 -8.08 3.98 1.60
CA LEU A 82 -6.84 3.36 1.12
C LEU A 82 -5.85 3.23 2.28
N LEU A 83 -5.44 2.01 2.64
CA LEU A 83 -4.42 1.80 3.67
C LEU A 83 -3.02 2.02 3.12
N GLY A 84 -2.30 2.96 3.74
CA GLY A 84 -0.99 3.48 3.34
C GLY A 84 0.21 2.64 3.82
N CYS A 85 0.03 1.35 4.14
CA CYS A 85 1.14 0.47 4.52
C CYS A 85 1.10 -0.84 3.72
N PHE A 86 2.19 -1.16 3.02
CA PHE A 86 2.35 -2.46 2.34
C PHE A 86 2.57 -3.55 3.39
N GLY A 87 1.71 -4.56 3.40
CA GLY A 87 1.61 -5.54 4.50
C GLY A 87 0.31 -5.42 5.29
N ASP A 88 -0.48 -4.38 5.02
CA ASP A 88 -1.88 -4.23 5.38
C ASP A 88 -2.22 -4.39 6.88
N PRO A 89 -1.43 -3.81 7.81
CA PRO A 89 -1.74 -3.88 9.23
C PRO A 89 -3.12 -3.26 9.52
N GLY A 90 -3.98 -4.02 10.18
CA GLY A 90 -5.33 -3.57 10.57
C GLY A 90 -6.40 -3.67 9.49
N LEU A 91 -6.12 -4.23 8.31
CA LEU A 91 -7.11 -4.34 7.23
C LEU A 91 -8.44 -4.96 7.66
N ALA A 92 -8.39 -6.09 8.38
CA ALA A 92 -9.60 -6.75 8.87
C ALA A 92 -10.39 -5.86 9.83
N ALA A 93 -9.71 -5.21 10.78
CA ALA A 93 -10.35 -4.31 11.75
C ALA A 93 -10.96 -3.08 11.04
N VAL A 94 -10.24 -2.48 10.09
CA VAL A 94 -10.76 -1.34 9.31
C VAL A 94 -11.96 -1.73 8.46
N ARG A 95 -11.98 -2.94 7.89
CA ARG A 95 -13.15 -3.45 7.15
C ARG A 95 -14.36 -3.71 8.03
N ASP A 96 -14.15 -4.15 9.27
CA ASP A 96 -15.23 -4.39 10.23
C ASP A 96 -15.99 -3.11 10.59
N ILE A 97 -15.27 -1.99 10.72
CA ILE A 97 -15.84 -0.69 11.10
C ILE A 97 -16.26 0.19 9.90
N SER A 98 -15.73 -0.05 8.70
CA SER A 98 -15.91 0.84 7.56
C SER A 98 -17.20 0.55 6.80
N PRO A 99 -18.10 1.55 6.62
CA PRO A 99 -19.30 1.39 5.81
C PRO A 99 -19.03 1.46 4.29
N VAL A 100 -17.77 1.71 3.90
CA VAL A 100 -17.35 1.88 2.50
C VAL A 100 -16.15 0.97 2.19
N PRO A 101 -15.85 0.70 0.91
CA PRO A 101 -14.74 -0.18 0.54
C PRO A 101 -13.39 0.26 1.12
N VAL A 102 -12.61 -0.72 1.56
CA VAL A 102 -11.26 -0.53 2.09
C VAL A 102 -10.28 -1.27 1.18
N VAL A 103 -9.46 -0.52 0.48
CA VAL A 103 -8.37 -1.02 -0.36
C VAL A 103 -7.07 -0.96 0.43
N SER A 104 -6.25 -1.99 0.32
CA SER A 104 -4.93 -2.06 0.94
C SER A 104 -3.87 -2.34 -0.11
N MET A 105 -2.62 -1.95 0.19
CA MET A 105 -1.56 -2.03 -0.82
C MET A 105 -1.13 -3.46 -1.13
N LEU A 106 -0.96 -4.32 -0.14
CA LEU A 106 -0.51 -5.69 -0.40
C LEU A 106 -1.61 -6.48 -1.11
N GLU A 107 -2.82 -6.56 -0.56
CA GLU A 107 -3.94 -7.28 -1.19
C GLU A 107 -4.19 -6.81 -2.63
N ALA A 108 -4.24 -5.49 -2.88
CA ALA A 108 -4.44 -4.96 -4.23
C ALA A 108 -3.32 -5.36 -5.19
N SER A 109 -2.07 -5.35 -4.71
CA SER A 109 -0.92 -5.77 -5.51
C SER A 109 -0.98 -7.25 -5.88
N LEU A 110 -1.36 -8.11 -4.92
CA LEU A 110 -1.46 -9.55 -5.14
C LEU A 110 -2.54 -9.88 -6.17
N LEU A 111 -3.75 -9.32 -6.00
CA LEU A 111 -4.85 -9.53 -6.94
C LEU A 111 -4.49 -9.06 -8.35
N THR A 112 -3.83 -7.91 -8.46
CA THR A 112 -3.40 -7.35 -9.75
C THR A 112 -2.31 -8.21 -10.39
N ALA A 113 -1.32 -8.67 -9.62
CA ALA A 113 -0.25 -9.53 -10.13
C ALA A 113 -0.78 -10.89 -10.62
N LEU A 114 -1.75 -11.47 -9.91
CA LEU A 114 -2.42 -12.71 -10.33
C LEU A 114 -3.13 -12.54 -11.67
N GLN A 115 -3.78 -11.41 -11.92
CA GLN A 115 -4.42 -11.10 -13.20
C GLN A 115 -3.40 -10.87 -14.34
N LEU A 116 -2.24 -10.28 -14.03
CA LEU A 116 -1.24 -9.91 -15.03
C LEU A 116 -0.37 -11.08 -15.51
N GLY A 117 -0.19 -12.12 -14.69
CA GLY A 117 0.68 -13.24 -15.09
C GLY A 117 0.83 -14.39 -14.11
N GLU A 118 -0.09 -14.52 -13.14
CA GLU A 118 -0.19 -15.59 -12.11
C GLU A 118 1.02 -15.75 -11.17
N ARG A 119 2.24 -15.79 -11.68
CA ARG A 119 3.49 -15.98 -10.92
C ARG A 119 4.20 -14.65 -10.72
N PHE A 120 4.45 -14.30 -9.46
CA PHE A 120 5.06 -13.03 -9.10
C PHE A 120 6.19 -13.18 -8.08
N SER A 121 7.01 -12.16 -7.94
CA SER A 121 7.95 -12.00 -6.83
C SER A 121 7.84 -10.58 -6.26
N ILE A 122 8.36 -10.36 -5.06
CA ILE A 122 8.16 -9.10 -4.32
C ILE A 122 9.52 -8.51 -3.92
N ILE A 123 9.66 -7.20 -4.04
CA ILE A 123 10.74 -6.42 -3.43
C ILE A 123 10.12 -5.42 -2.44
N THR A 124 10.61 -5.39 -1.20
CA THR A 124 10.05 -4.57 -0.12
C THR A 124 11.15 -3.93 0.73
N PRO A 125 10.97 -2.73 1.31
CA PRO A 125 11.97 -2.14 2.19
C PRO A 125 12.01 -2.83 3.56
N GLY A 126 13.19 -3.23 4.02
CA GLY A 126 13.45 -3.73 5.38
C GLY A 126 13.48 -5.26 5.53
N GLN A 127 14.52 -5.76 6.22
CA GLN A 127 14.86 -7.20 6.32
C GLN A 127 13.79 -8.11 6.91
N ARG A 128 12.88 -7.58 7.74
CA ARG A 128 11.86 -8.40 8.43
C ARG A 128 10.61 -8.61 7.58
N TRP A 129 10.38 -7.76 6.59
CA TRP A 129 9.19 -7.79 5.77
C TRP A 129 9.06 -9.05 4.90
N PRO A 130 10.13 -9.62 4.30
CA PRO A 130 10.00 -10.85 3.53
C PRO A 130 9.29 -11.97 4.29
N ARG A 131 9.68 -12.23 5.53
CA ARG A 131 9.03 -13.25 6.36
C ARG A 131 7.59 -12.88 6.70
N MET A 132 7.34 -11.63 7.08
CA MET A 132 6.01 -11.18 7.46
C MET A 132 5.03 -11.22 6.28
N ILE A 133 5.47 -10.86 5.08
CA ILE A 133 4.66 -10.96 3.86
C ILE A 133 4.41 -12.44 3.54
N ASP A 134 5.41 -13.32 3.62
CA ASP A 134 5.24 -14.75 3.39
C ASP A 134 4.17 -15.37 4.31
N ASP A 135 4.16 -14.99 5.59
CA ASP A 135 3.11 -15.38 6.54
C ASP A 135 1.72 -14.87 6.07
N THR A 136 1.62 -13.62 5.61
CA THR A 136 0.37 -13.07 5.05
C THR A 136 -0.07 -13.77 3.77
N LEU A 137 0.84 -14.08 2.84
CA LEU A 137 0.51 -14.81 1.60
C LEU A 137 -0.04 -16.21 1.90
N THR A 138 0.49 -16.85 2.94
CA THR A 138 0.02 -18.15 3.42
C THR A 138 -1.39 -18.04 3.97
N GLN A 139 -1.66 -17.03 4.80
CA GLN A 139 -3.00 -16.76 5.34
C GLN A 139 -4.03 -16.48 4.25
N LEU A 140 -3.62 -15.78 3.18
CA LEU A 140 -4.47 -15.47 2.02
C LEU A 140 -4.58 -16.63 1.01
N GLY A 141 -3.86 -17.74 1.21
CA GLY A 141 -3.92 -18.90 0.32
C GLY A 141 -3.29 -18.69 -1.07
N VAL A 142 -2.43 -17.68 -1.22
CA VAL A 142 -1.78 -17.31 -2.50
C VAL A 142 -0.27 -17.52 -2.50
N ALA A 143 0.33 -18.02 -1.40
CA ALA A 143 1.77 -18.25 -1.28
C ALA A 143 2.38 -19.05 -2.46
N ARG A 144 1.65 -20.03 -3.02
CA ARG A 144 2.09 -20.85 -4.17
C ARG A 144 2.42 -20.05 -5.44
N HIS A 145 1.93 -18.82 -5.54
CA HIS A 145 2.12 -17.93 -6.68
C HIS A 145 3.35 -17.03 -6.53
N CYS A 146 3.87 -16.89 -5.31
CA CYS A 146 5.03 -16.07 -5.00
C CYS A 146 6.32 -16.88 -5.16
N LEU A 147 7.19 -16.46 -6.06
CA LEU A 147 8.46 -17.12 -6.37
C LEU A 147 9.58 -16.74 -5.39
N GLY A 148 9.48 -15.56 -4.78
CA GLY A 148 10.48 -15.04 -3.86
C GLY A 148 10.16 -13.64 -3.37
N ILE A 149 10.68 -13.29 -2.19
CA ILE A 149 10.52 -11.97 -1.59
C ILE A 149 11.91 -11.51 -1.13
N ASP A 150 12.41 -10.40 -1.70
CA ASP A 150 13.69 -9.81 -1.30
C ASP A 150 13.47 -8.47 -0.59
N ALA A 151 14.36 -8.20 0.36
CA ALA A 151 14.40 -6.92 1.04
C ALA A 151 15.40 -5.97 0.38
N ILE A 152 15.00 -4.72 0.19
CA ILE A 152 15.95 -3.62 -0.04
C ILE A 152 16.25 -2.93 1.30
N MET A 153 17.53 -2.65 1.55
CA MET A 153 17.95 -1.83 2.68
C MET A 153 17.94 -0.37 2.29
N LEU A 154 17.17 0.41 3.04
CA LEU A 154 17.14 1.85 2.95
C LEU A 154 17.75 2.39 4.25
N ASP A 155 18.70 3.32 4.16
CA ASP A 155 19.48 3.81 5.29
C ASP A 155 18.71 4.84 6.13
N GLY A 156 17.48 4.53 6.54
CA GLY A 156 16.63 5.43 7.32
C GLY A 156 15.24 5.62 6.72
N LEU A 157 14.42 6.37 7.45
CA LEU A 157 13.06 6.78 7.05
C LEU A 157 13.16 7.84 5.93
N HIS A 158 13.46 7.43 4.70
CA HIS A 158 13.84 8.37 3.65
C HIS A 158 12.66 9.16 3.05
N LEU A 159 12.85 10.49 3.03
CA LEU A 159 12.16 11.47 2.21
C LEU A 159 12.67 11.41 0.74
N PRO A 160 12.02 12.13 -0.21
CA PRO A 160 12.30 12.09 -1.65
C PRO A 160 13.77 12.29 -2.08
N ASP A 161 14.59 12.97 -1.29
CA ASP A 161 15.94 13.39 -1.69
C ASP A 161 16.96 12.23 -1.83
N GLN A 162 16.62 11.01 -1.40
CA GLN A 162 17.48 9.82 -1.51
C GLN A 162 17.00 8.79 -2.54
N GLN A 163 15.98 9.14 -3.32
CA GLN A 163 15.46 8.30 -4.41
C GLN A 163 16.56 7.93 -5.43
N ALA A 164 17.42 8.89 -5.80
CA ALA A 164 18.51 8.67 -6.76
C ALA A 164 19.53 7.60 -6.30
N GLN A 165 19.72 7.44 -4.99
CA GLN A 165 20.64 6.43 -4.43
C GLN A 165 19.97 5.05 -4.34
N THR A 166 18.64 5.00 -4.27
CA THR A 166 17.85 3.78 -4.12
C THR A 166 17.68 3.06 -5.47
N VAL A 167 17.48 3.81 -6.56
CA VAL A 167 17.18 3.26 -7.90
C VAL A 167 18.22 2.24 -8.39
N PRO A 168 19.56 2.47 -8.32
CA PRO A 168 20.54 1.48 -8.76
C PRO A 168 20.48 0.18 -7.95
N THR A 169 20.17 0.26 -6.66
CA THR A 169 20.03 -0.92 -5.80
C THR A 169 18.74 -1.67 -6.10
N LEU A 170 17.65 -0.95 -6.33
CA LEU A 170 16.37 -1.52 -6.74
C LEU A 170 16.47 -2.22 -8.10
N GLN A 171 17.14 -1.60 -9.09
CA GLN A 171 17.39 -2.20 -10.41
C GLN A 171 18.15 -3.52 -10.27
N ARG A 172 19.24 -3.57 -9.48
CA ARG A 172 19.99 -4.81 -9.26
C ARG A 172 19.13 -5.92 -8.65
N LEU A 173 18.22 -5.59 -7.73
CA LEU A 173 17.31 -6.57 -7.14
C LEU A 173 16.27 -7.05 -8.16
N VAL A 174 15.74 -6.15 -8.99
CA VAL A 174 14.83 -6.50 -10.10
C VAL A 174 15.51 -7.47 -11.07
N ASP A 175 16.73 -7.14 -11.51
CA ASP A 175 17.49 -7.99 -12.43
C ASP A 175 17.81 -9.36 -11.80
N ALA A 176 18.20 -9.37 -10.52
CA ALA A 176 18.48 -10.60 -9.79
C ALA A 176 17.24 -11.49 -9.62
N GLN A 177 16.07 -10.93 -9.30
CA GLN A 177 14.83 -11.69 -9.22
C GLN A 177 14.40 -12.22 -10.58
N ALA A 178 14.53 -11.41 -11.64
CA ALA A 178 14.23 -11.85 -13.00
C ALA A 178 15.11 -13.02 -13.43
N ALA A 179 16.42 -12.95 -13.19
CA ALA A 179 17.35 -14.03 -13.50
C ALA A 179 17.12 -15.29 -12.66
N ARG A 180 16.79 -15.14 -11.37
CA ARG A 180 16.65 -16.26 -10.43
C ARG A 180 15.31 -16.98 -10.56
N TYR A 181 14.23 -16.26 -10.76
CA TYR A 181 12.87 -16.78 -10.64
C TYR A 181 12.08 -16.75 -11.95
N ALA A 182 12.46 -15.91 -12.92
CA ALA A 182 11.66 -15.63 -14.12
C ALA A 182 10.16 -15.34 -13.82
N PRO A 183 9.85 -14.39 -12.91
CA PRO A 183 8.48 -14.02 -12.60
C PRO A 183 7.81 -13.34 -13.78
N SER A 184 6.51 -13.54 -13.95
CA SER A 184 5.72 -12.73 -14.89
C SER A 184 5.57 -11.29 -14.40
N VAL A 185 5.56 -11.09 -13.08
CA VAL A 185 5.38 -9.80 -12.41
C VAL A 185 6.33 -9.66 -11.22
N ILE A 186 7.02 -8.53 -11.10
CA ILE A 186 7.74 -8.13 -9.88
C ILE A 186 6.96 -7.00 -9.22
N ILE A 187 6.50 -7.24 -7.99
CA ILE A 187 5.81 -6.25 -7.16
C ILE A 187 6.87 -5.44 -6.40
N ILE A 188 6.88 -4.13 -6.61
CA ILE A 188 7.68 -3.18 -5.84
C ILE A 188 6.78 -2.61 -4.74
N GLY A 189 6.96 -3.14 -3.53
CA GLY A 189 6.12 -2.88 -2.37
C GLY A 189 6.72 -1.89 -1.38
N GLY A 190 5.86 -1.13 -0.70
CA GLY A 190 6.24 -0.21 0.38
C GLY A 190 6.05 1.27 0.03
N ALA A 191 5.50 2.04 0.97
CA ALA A 191 5.25 3.47 0.82
C ALA A 191 6.53 4.26 0.48
N ALA A 192 7.68 3.86 1.04
CA ALA A 192 8.97 4.48 0.76
C ALA A 192 9.47 4.26 -0.70
N LEU A 193 8.93 3.26 -1.40
CA LEU A 193 9.23 2.99 -2.81
C LEU A 193 8.13 3.52 -3.76
N ALA A 194 7.11 4.20 -3.23
CA ALA A 194 6.05 4.78 -4.05
C ALA A 194 6.62 5.84 -5.01
N GLY A 195 6.34 5.67 -6.30
CA GLY A 195 6.86 6.53 -7.37
C GLY A 195 8.26 6.15 -7.89
N LEU A 196 8.99 5.22 -7.27
CA LEU A 196 10.31 4.80 -7.77
C LEU A 196 10.26 3.87 -8.98
N HIS A 197 9.09 3.31 -9.30
CA HIS A 197 8.95 2.37 -10.40
C HIS A 197 9.27 3.00 -11.76
N ASP A 198 8.93 4.29 -11.95
CA ASP A 198 9.15 5.04 -13.19
C ASP A 198 10.66 5.15 -13.55
N ALA A 199 11.54 4.96 -12.57
CA ALA A 199 12.99 5.05 -12.73
C ALA A 199 13.69 3.69 -12.89
N VAL A 200 12.94 2.58 -12.86
CA VAL A 200 13.48 1.21 -12.95
C VAL A 200 13.01 0.56 -14.24
N VAL A 201 13.92 -0.10 -14.95
CA VAL A 201 13.64 -0.75 -16.23
C VAL A 201 13.24 -2.20 -15.99
N ALA A 202 12.11 -2.58 -16.58
CA ALA A 202 11.62 -3.96 -16.54
C ALA A 202 12.49 -4.89 -17.40
N PRO A 203 12.94 -6.05 -16.89
CA PRO A 203 13.59 -7.08 -17.69
C PRO A 203 12.65 -7.65 -18.77
N PRO A 204 13.18 -8.18 -19.90
CA PRO A 204 12.37 -8.77 -20.94
C PRO A 204 11.42 -9.86 -20.41
N GLY A 205 10.13 -9.77 -20.77
CA GLY A 205 9.10 -10.72 -20.34
C GLY A 205 8.59 -10.53 -18.91
N VAL A 206 9.11 -9.56 -18.16
CA VAL A 206 8.71 -9.26 -16.78
C VAL A 206 7.96 -7.94 -16.72
N ARG A 207 6.85 -7.88 -15.95
CA ARG A 207 6.16 -6.61 -15.65
C ARG A 207 6.57 -6.10 -14.27
N LEU A 208 6.87 -4.82 -14.15
CA LEU A 208 7.00 -4.18 -12.84
C LEU A 208 5.64 -3.65 -12.39
N LEU A 209 5.24 -3.98 -11.16
CA LEU A 209 4.00 -3.50 -10.55
C LEU A 209 4.34 -2.67 -9.32
N ASN A 210 4.05 -1.38 -9.35
CA ASN A 210 4.13 -0.53 -8.16
C ASN A 210 2.92 -0.82 -7.26
N ALA A 211 3.17 -1.15 -5.99
CA ALA A 211 2.09 -1.53 -5.07
C ALA A 211 1.10 -0.40 -4.79
N PHE A 212 1.57 0.85 -4.77
CA PHE A 212 0.70 2.00 -4.54
C PHE A 212 -0.16 2.31 -5.77
N ASP A 213 0.41 2.26 -6.98
CA ASP A 213 -0.36 2.45 -8.22
C ASP A 213 -1.40 1.32 -8.41
N ALA A 214 -1.06 0.07 -8.05
CA ALA A 214 -2.01 -1.04 -8.05
C ALA A 214 -3.21 -0.77 -7.13
N ALA A 215 -2.94 -0.28 -5.91
CA ALA A 215 -3.98 0.08 -4.96
C ALA A 215 -4.85 1.24 -5.44
N LEU A 216 -4.25 2.29 -6.03
CA LEU A 216 -4.99 3.42 -6.60
C LEU A 216 -5.86 3.00 -7.79
N GLY A 217 -5.37 2.10 -8.65
CA GLY A 217 -6.16 1.52 -9.74
C GLY A 217 -7.38 0.75 -9.22
N GLN A 218 -7.22 -0.03 -8.15
CA GLN A 218 -8.35 -0.72 -7.53
C GLN A 218 -9.32 0.24 -6.82
N VAL A 219 -8.82 1.28 -6.16
CA VAL A 219 -9.68 2.36 -5.63
C VAL A 219 -10.52 2.95 -6.74
N ALA A 220 -9.90 3.39 -7.85
CA ALA A 220 -10.61 3.95 -8.99
C ALA A 220 -11.68 2.98 -9.53
N GLY A 221 -11.35 1.70 -9.67
CA GLY A 221 -12.30 0.66 -10.07
C GLY A 221 -13.48 0.54 -9.09
N MET A 222 -13.21 0.46 -7.78
CA MET A 222 -14.24 0.36 -6.74
C MET A 222 -15.19 1.56 -6.75
N LEU A 223 -14.69 2.77 -7.02
CA LEU A 223 -15.52 3.98 -7.07
C LEU A 223 -16.55 3.97 -8.21
N THR A 224 -16.37 3.12 -9.22
CA THR A 224 -17.33 2.92 -10.32
C THR A 224 -18.43 1.92 -10.01
N LEU A 225 -18.23 1.08 -8.99
CA LEU A 225 -19.20 0.07 -8.60
C LEU A 225 -20.30 0.72 -7.73
N PRO A 226 -21.55 0.24 -7.82
CA PRO A 226 -22.61 0.71 -6.95
C PRO A 226 -22.25 0.41 -5.48
N GLY A 227 -22.41 1.42 -4.61
CA GLY A 227 -22.21 1.23 -3.18
C GLY A 227 -23.18 0.16 -2.67
N GLY A 228 -22.69 -0.80 -1.89
CA GLY A 228 -23.54 -1.77 -1.21
C GLY A 228 -24.51 -1.02 -0.33
N GLY A 229 -25.80 -1.00 -0.71
CA GLY A 229 -26.85 -0.54 0.18
C GLY A 229 -26.79 -1.42 1.41
N GLN A 230 -26.69 -0.81 2.60
CA GLN A 230 -26.97 -1.51 3.84
C GLN A 230 -28.44 -1.93 3.75
N GLY A 231 -28.66 -3.22 3.46
CA GLY A 231 -29.94 -3.88 3.66
C GLY A 231 -30.13 -4.24 5.12
#